data_AF-A0A6N8VWH2-F1
#
_entry.id   AF-A0A6N8VWH2-F1
#
_cell.length_a   1.000
_cell.length_b   1.000
_cell.length_c   1.000
_cell.angle_alpha   90.00
_cell.angle_beta   90.00
_cell.angle_gamma   90.00
#
_symmetry.space_group_name_H-M   'P 1'
#
loop_
_entity.id
_entity.type
_entity.pdbx_description
1 polymer ?
#
loop_
_entity_poly.entity_id
_entity_poly.type
_entity_poly.pdbx_seq_one_letter_code
_entity_poly.pdbx_strand_id
1 'polypeptide(L)'
;MEILLTGRRLWGAEALQCGLVKRVVPADQLMETAHGIADLICRNGPLAVRTAKEIAVRGAMGMSWEQAWSMESLLGARAFGSQDAIEGPRAFMEKRDPVFTGR
;
A
#
# COMPACT_ATOMS: atom_id res chain seq x y z
N MET A 1 14.36 -16.86 12.74
CA MET A 1 15.21 -17.03 13.93
C MET A 1 16.70 -16.98 13.62
N GLU A 2 17.19 -17.64 12.56
CA GLU A 2 18.63 -17.67 12.20
C GLU A 2 19.32 -16.29 12.19
N ILE A 3 18.80 -15.32 11.43
CA ILE A 3 19.42 -13.98 11.32
C ILE A 3 19.49 -13.28 12.69
N LEU A 4 18.42 -13.36 13.48
CA LEU A 4 18.34 -12.73 14.80
C LEU A 4 19.32 -13.34 15.81
N LEU A 5 19.55 -14.66 15.73
CA LEU A 5 20.42 -15.38 16.67
C LEU A 5 21.90 -15.34 16.27
N THR A 6 22.20 -15.29 14.98
CA THR A 6 23.58 -15.31 14.47
C THR A 6 24.17 -13.92 14.28
N GLY A 7 23.34 -12.88 14.13
CA GLY A 7 23.79 -11.52 13.81
C GLY A 7 24.46 -11.37 12.45
N ARG A 8 24.36 -12.38 11.57
CA ARG A 8 24.99 -12.33 10.25
C ARG A 8 24.36 -11.25 9.37
N ARG A 9 25.13 -10.77 8.39
CA ARG A 9 24.61 -9.86 7.37
C ARG A 9 23.59 -10.59 6.48
N LEU A 10 22.53 -9.87 6.12
CA LEU A 10 21.52 -10.29 5.16
C LEU A 10 21.72 -9.54 3.85
N TRP A 11 21.80 -10.28 2.75
CA TRP A 11 22.01 -9.70 1.42
C TRP A 11 20.69 -9.50 0.67
N GLY A 12 20.67 -8.62 -0.33
CA GLY A 12 19.45 -8.22 -1.05
C GLY A 12 18.64 -9.39 -1.60
N ALA A 13 19.29 -10.36 -2.26
CA ALA A 13 18.62 -11.53 -2.81
C ALA A 13 17.94 -12.40 -1.73
N GLU A 14 18.64 -12.64 -0.61
CA GLU A 14 18.08 -13.37 0.53
C GLU A 14 16.92 -12.60 1.18
N ALA A 15 17.06 -11.27 1.31
CA ALA A 15 16.01 -10.39 1.83
C ALA A 15 14.75 -10.41 0.97
N LEU A 16 14.90 -10.54 -0.35
CA LEU A 16 13.77 -10.70 -1.27
C LEU A 16 13.09 -12.06 -1.08
N GLN A 17 13.87 -13.13 -1.00
CA GLN A 17 13.37 -14.50 -0.83
C GLN A 17 12.61 -14.70 0.48
N CYS A 18 13.06 -14.09 1.57
CA CYS A 18 12.36 -14.16 2.85
C CYS A 18 11.22 -13.14 2.99
N GLY A 19 10.97 -12.32 1.95
CA GLY A 19 9.86 -11.38 1.88
C GLY A 19 10.05 -10.08 2.66
N LEU A 20 11.26 -9.82 3.20
CA LEU A 20 11.61 -8.59 3.91
C LEU A 20 11.57 -7.37 2.99
N VAL A 21 12.05 -7.52 1.76
CA VAL A 21 11.93 -6.51 0.70
C VAL A 21 11.09 -7.08 -0.45
N LYS A 22 10.47 -6.21 -1.23
CA LYS A 22 9.62 -6.61 -2.37
C LYS A 22 10.32 -6.49 -3.72
N ARG A 23 11.47 -5.81 -3.77
CA ARG A 23 12.24 -5.59 -5.00
C ARG A 23 13.72 -5.37 -4.66
N VAL A 24 14.60 -5.88 -5.53
CA VAL A 24 16.04 -5.64 -5.50
C VAL A 24 16.44 -5.14 -6.88
N VAL A 25 17.18 -4.05 -6.95
CA VAL A 25 17.63 -3.41 -8.21
C VAL A 25 19.11 -3.02 -8.10
N PRO A 26 19.80 -2.77 -9.23
CA PRO A 26 21.10 -2.13 -9.23
C PRO A 26 21.10 -0.82 -8.42
N ALA A 27 22.23 -0.52 -7.76
CA ALA A 27 22.32 0.59 -6.81
C ALA A 27 22.05 1.97 -7.46
N ASP A 28 22.48 2.15 -8.70
CA ASP A 28 22.25 3.35 -9.52
C ASP A 28 20.78 3.54 -9.92
N GLN A 29 19.97 2.48 -9.89
CA GLN A 29 18.54 2.52 -10.22
C GLN A 29 17.62 2.62 -8.98
N LEU A 30 18.19 2.64 -7.77
CA LEU A 30 17.43 2.59 -6.52
C LEU A 30 16.42 3.74 -6.43
N MET A 31 16.87 4.98 -6.60
CA MET A 31 16.03 6.16 -6.42
C MET A 31 14.99 6.30 -7.54
N GLU A 32 15.37 6.00 -8.79
CA GLU A 32 14.45 5.99 -9.93
C GLU A 32 13.32 4.97 -9.69
N THR A 33 13.67 3.75 -9.29
CA THR A 33 12.69 2.70 -9.02
C THR A 33 11.78 3.06 -7.85
N ALA A 34 12.34 3.62 -6.77
CA ALA A 34 11.58 4.02 -5.59
C ALA A 34 10.59 5.15 -5.90
N HIS A 35 11.03 6.19 -6.62
CA HIS A 35 10.16 7.28 -7.04
C HIS A 35 9.09 6.81 -8.03
N GLY A 36 9.42 5.94 -8.99
CA GLY A 36 8.43 5.37 -9.89
C GLY A 36 7.30 4.64 -9.14
N ILE A 37 7.62 3.92 -8.06
CA ILE A 37 6.59 3.31 -7.20
C ILE A 37 5.80 4.38 -6.43
N ALA A 38 6.46 5.39 -5.90
CA ALA A 38 5.80 6.49 -5.20
C ALA A 38 4.81 7.23 -6.12
N ASP A 39 5.19 7.48 -7.37
CA ASP A 39 4.34 8.12 -8.38
C ASP A 39 3.09 7.28 -8.68
N LEU A 40 3.25 5.96 -8.80
CA LEU A 40 2.09 5.05 -8.95
C LEU A 40 1.15 5.11 -7.75
N ILE A 41 1.67 5.24 -6.53
CA ILE A 41 0.84 5.39 -5.32
C ILE A 41 0.15 6.77 -5.31
N CYS A 42 0.87 7.84 -5.65
CA CYS A 42 0.34 9.21 -5.66
C CYS A 42 -0.72 9.45 -6.72
N ARG A 43 -0.78 8.63 -7.78
CA ARG A 43 -1.85 8.66 -8.79
C ARG A 43 -3.18 8.09 -8.29
N ASN A 44 -3.20 7.42 -7.15
CA ASN A 44 -4.43 6.86 -6.57
C ASN A 44 -5.11 7.85 -5.62
N GLY A 45 -6.39 7.61 -5.33
CA GLY A 45 -7.17 8.40 -4.36
C GLY A 45 -6.47 8.46 -2.99
N PRO A 46 -6.08 9.64 -2.49
CA PRO A 46 -5.32 9.76 -1.25
C PRO A 46 -6.01 9.12 -0.03
N LEU A 47 -7.34 9.25 0.06
CA LEU A 47 -8.12 8.63 1.13
C LEU A 47 -8.16 7.11 1.01
N ALA A 48 -8.31 6.58 -0.21
CA ALA A 48 -8.29 5.14 -0.45
C ALA A 48 -6.94 4.51 -0.08
N VAL A 49 -5.82 5.14 -0.47
CA VAL A 49 -4.47 4.66 -0.13
C VAL A 49 -4.26 4.64 1.39
N ARG A 50 -4.66 5.70 2.09
CA ARG A 50 -4.54 5.78 3.55
C ARG A 50 -5.38 4.71 4.24
N THR A 51 -6.64 4.56 3.83
CA THR A 51 -7.55 3.54 4.35
C THR A 51 -7.02 2.13 4.12
N ALA A 52 -6.57 1.81 2.91
CA ALA A 52 -6.01 0.50 2.58
C ALA A 52 -4.78 0.17 3.45
N LYS A 53 -3.87 1.14 3.64
CA LYS A 53 -2.71 0.98 4.52
C LYS A 53 -3.12 0.75 5.97
N GLU A 54 -4.09 1.51 6.48
CA GLU A 54 -4.57 1.39 7.86
C GLU A 54 -5.17 0.00 8.12
N ILE A 55 -6.03 -0.48 7.21
CA ILE A 55 -6.63 -1.82 7.27
C ILE A 55 -5.54 -2.89 7.27
N ALA A 56 -4.59 -2.84 6.33
CA ALA A 56 -3.55 -3.84 6.20
C ALA A 56 -2.65 -3.91 7.44
N VAL A 57 -2.25 -2.75 8.00
CA VAL A 57 -1.36 -2.71 9.17
C VAL A 57 -2.09 -3.15 10.43
N ARG A 58 -3.29 -2.63 10.69
CA ARG A 58 -4.04 -2.94 11.91
C ARG A 58 -4.61 -4.35 11.89
N GLY A 59 -5.11 -4.81 10.75
CA GLY A 59 -5.65 -6.16 10.58
C GLY A 59 -4.59 -7.24 10.80
N ALA A 60 -3.33 -6.95 10.50
CA ALA A 60 -2.21 -7.86 10.74
C ALA A 60 -1.79 -7.96 12.23
N MET A 61 -2.31 -7.10 13.12
CA MET A 61 -1.90 -7.03 14.54
C MET A 61 -2.68 -8.00 15.45
N GLY A 62 -2.97 -9.21 14.98
CA GLY A 62 -3.58 -10.27 15.80
C GLY A 62 -5.07 -10.07 16.11
N MET A 63 -5.77 -9.27 15.30
CA MET A 63 -7.23 -9.18 15.34
C MET A 63 -7.87 -10.52 14.94
N SER A 64 -9.03 -10.84 15.51
CA SER A 64 -9.86 -11.90 14.95
C SER A 64 -10.34 -11.51 13.56
N TRP A 65 -10.74 -12.49 12.75
CA TRP A 65 -11.24 -12.22 11.41
C TRP A 65 -12.49 -11.33 11.42
N GLU A 66 -13.40 -11.53 12.39
CA GLU A 66 -14.60 -10.73 12.58
C GLU A 66 -14.29 -9.28 12.96
N GLN A 67 -13.28 -9.07 13.82
CA GLN A 67 -12.81 -7.73 14.20
C GLN A 67 -12.19 -7.01 13.00
N ALA A 68 -11.32 -7.69 12.26
CA ALA A 68 -10.69 -7.15 11.06
C ALA A 68 -11.74 -6.77 10.00
N TRP A 69 -12.72 -7.65 9.75
CA TRP A 69 -13.81 -7.41 8.80
C TRP A 69 -14.70 -6.23 9.19
N SER A 70 -15.03 -6.12 10.48
CA SER A 70 -15.83 -5.01 11.01
C SER A 70 -15.09 -3.67 10.87
N MET A 71 -13.79 -3.65 11.18
CA MET A 71 -12.93 -2.49 11.01
C MET A 71 -12.80 -2.09 9.54
N GLU A 72 -12.54 -3.05 8.65
CA GLU A 72 -12.47 -2.83 7.20
C GLU A 72 -13.76 -2.23 6.67
N SER A 73 -14.92 -2.76 7.08
CA SER A 73 -16.23 -2.24 6.68
C SER A 73 -16.41 -0.78 7.08
N LEU A 74 -16.03 -0.42 8.31
CA LEU A 74 -16.14 0.96 8.82
C LEU A 74 -15.20 1.92 8.09
N LEU A 75 -13.92 1.56 7.95
CA LEU A 75 -12.92 2.40 7.29
C LEU A 75 -13.18 2.52 5.79
N GLY A 76 -13.62 1.42 5.16
CA GLY A 76 -14.04 1.37 3.77
C GLY A 76 -15.22 2.28 3.50
N ALA A 77 -16.28 2.24 4.33
CA ALA A 77 -17.44 3.12 4.20
C ALA A 77 -17.05 4.61 4.20
N ARG A 78 -16.07 5.00 5.05
CA ARG A 78 -15.53 6.36 5.04
C ARG A 78 -14.84 6.72 3.73
N ALA A 79 -14.04 5.82 3.17
CA ALA A 79 -13.39 6.04 1.88
C ALA A 79 -14.40 6.10 0.72
N PHE A 80 -15.41 5.23 0.71
CA PHE A 80 -16.48 5.24 -0.30
C PHE A 80 -17.40 6.46 -0.22
N GLY A 81 -17.51 7.10 0.94
CA GLY A 81 -18.25 8.36 1.11
C GLY A 81 -17.51 9.61 0.62
N SER A 82 -16.28 9.47 0.10
CA SER A 82 -15.47 10.59 -0.38
C SER A 82 -15.87 11.07 -1.79
N GLN A 83 -15.50 12.29 -2.15
CA GLN A 83 -15.64 12.82 -3.51
C GLN A 83 -14.73 12.03 -4.48
N ASP A 84 -13.57 11.59 -3.99
CA ASP A 84 -12.63 10.78 -4.77
C ASP A 84 -13.24 9.42 -5.18
N ALA A 85 -14.13 8.85 -4.36
CA ALA A 85 -14.84 7.61 -4.68
C ALA A 85 -15.88 7.76 -5.80
N ILE A 86 -16.36 8.99 -6.04
CA ILE A 86 -17.22 9.31 -7.19
C ILE A 86 -16.35 9.58 -8.43
N GLU A 87 -15.26 10.33 -8.25
CA GLU A 87 -14.37 10.73 -9.34
C GLU A 87 -13.64 9.54 -9.98
N GLY A 88 -13.14 8.59 -9.19
CA GLY A 88 -12.38 7.44 -9.73
C GLY A 88 -13.16 6.63 -10.77
N PRO A 89 -14.35 6.10 -10.43
CA PRO A 89 -15.21 5.40 -11.39
C PRO A 89 -15.63 6.28 -12.57
N ARG A 90 -15.93 7.56 -12.35
CA ARG A 90 -16.28 8.50 -13.42
C ARG A 90 -15.14 8.68 -14.43
N ALA A 91 -13.94 8.99 -13.96
CA ALA A 91 -12.76 9.17 -14.79
C ALA A 91 -12.43 7.90 -15.59
N PHE A 92 -12.60 6.73 -14.96
CA PHE A 92 -12.46 5.44 -15.63
C PHE A 92 -13.47 5.25 -16.78
N MET A 93 -14.76 5.53 -16.53
CA MET A 93 -15.80 5.48 -17.58
C MET A 93 -15.54 6.48 -18.71
N GLU A 94 -15.04 7.67 -18.38
CA GLU A 94 -14.71 8.75 -19.31
C GLU A 94 -13.35 8.56 -20.00
N LYS A 95 -12.58 7.51 -19.66
CA LYS A 95 -11.23 7.22 -20.18
C LYS A 95 -10.25 8.38 -20.06
N ARG A 96 -10.30 9.08 -18.92
CA ARG A 96 -9.38 10.16 -18.57
C ARG A 96 -8.71 9.89 -17.23
N ASP A 97 -7.65 10.64 -16.94
CA ASP A 97 -7.02 10.58 -15.62
C ASP A 97 -7.95 11.20 -14.55
N PRO A 98 -8.06 10.57 -13.36
CA PRO A 98 -8.84 11.11 -12.26
C PRO A 98 -8.14 12.30 -11.60
N VAL A 99 -8.93 13.27 -11.14
CA VAL A 99 -8.43 14.41 -10.36
C VAL A 99 -8.89 14.25 -8.91
N PHE A 100 -8.03 13.64 -8.09
CA PHE A 100 -8.32 13.42 -6.68
C PHE A 100 -8.03 14.67 -5.83
N THR A 101 -8.92 14.96 -4.89
CA THR A 101 -8.80 16.12 -3.98
C THR A 101 -8.58 15.73 -2.52
N GLY A 102 -8.67 14.44 -2.20
CA GLY A 102 -8.46 13.92 -0.85
C GLY A 102 -9.59 14.27 0.11
N ARG A 103 -10.81 14.44 -0.40
CA ARG A 103 -12.02 14.81 0.35
C ARG A 103 -13.13 13.82 0.11
#